data_AF-A0A2X3CLF9-F1
#
_entry.id   AF-A0A2X3CLF9-F1
#
_cell.length_a   1.000
_cell.length_b   1.000
_cell.length_c   1.000
_cell.angle_alpha   90.00
_cell.angle_beta   90.00
_cell.angle_gamma   90.00
#
_symmetry.space_group_name_H-M   'P 1'
#
loop_
_entity.id
_entity.type
_entity.pdbx_description
1 polymer ?
#
loop_
_entity_poly.entity_id
_entity_poly.type
_entity_poly.pdbx_seq_one_letter_code
_entity_poly.pdbx_strand_id
1 'polypeptide(L)'
;MSNEITAWVVSVTFHEQALTEINEVSNHFTRAGFVLTLNDEEGTPHELGTNTFGLLSGQTAEEVKALALAWRKRPLAARRKSLWPHSPSG
;
A
#
# COMPACT_ATOMS: atom_id res chain seq x y z
N MET A 1 -7.96 7.57 26.15
CA MET A 1 -7.09 8.29 25.20
C MET A 1 -7.83 8.30 23.89
N SER A 2 -8.28 9.47 23.43
CA SER A 2 -8.89 9.63 22.11
C SER A 2 -7.78 9.33 21.11
N ASN A 3 -7.87 8.22 20.36
CA ASN A 3 -6.98 8.01 19.22
C ASN A 3 -7.33 9.09 18.19
N GLU A 4 -6.60 10.21 18.24
CA GLU A 4 -6.71 11.26 17.25
C GLU A 4 -6.38 10.63 15.89
N ILE A 5 -7.38 10.58 15.00
CA ILE A 5 -7.21 9.98 13.68
C ILE A 5 -6.51 11.03 12.83
N THR A 6 -5.25 10.77 12.50
CA THR A 6 -4.46 11.65 11.64
C THR A 6 -4.54 11.17 10.19
N ALA A 7 -4.67 12.11 9.26
CA ALA A 7 -4.57 11.84 7.83
C ALA A 7 -3.10 11.85 7.42
N TRP A 8 -2.58 10.68 7.05
CA TRP A 8 -1.21 10.52 6.57
C TRP A 8 -1.19 10.48 5.05
N VAL A 9 -0.32 11.27 4.44
CA VAL A 9 -0.05 11.25 3.00
C VAL A 9 1.31 10.63 2.76
N VAL A 10 1.35 9.52 2.02
CA VAL A 10 2.57 8.77 1.70
C VAL A 10 2.80 8.84 0.20
N SER A 11 3.89 9.48 -0.21
CA SER A 11 4.36 9.48 -1.59
C SER A 11 5.47 8.45 -1.76
N VAL A 12 5.31 7.56 -2.75
CA VAL A 12 6.27 6.47 -3.03
C VAL A 12 7.02 6.78 -4.31
N THR A 13 8.33 6.95 -4.21
CA THR A 13 9.21 7.14 -5.39
C THR A 13 9.92 5.84 -5.71
N PHE A 14 9.78 5.39 -6.95
CA PHE A 14 10.47 4.21 -7.49
C PHE A 14 11.72 4.66 -8.25
N HIS A 15 12.85 3.97 -8.05
CA HIS A 15 14.10 4.28 -8.77
C HIS A 15 14.03 3.81 -10.23
N GLU A 16 13.43 2.65 -10.46
CA GLU A 16 13.02 2.17 -11.77
C GLU A 16 11.51 1.91 -11.73
N GLN A 17 10.77 2.34 -12.76
CA GLN A 17 9.33 2.09 -12.87
C GLN A 17 9.06 0.63 -13.28
N ALA A 18 9.59 -0.32 -12.51
CA ALA A 18 9.28 -1.72 -12.71
C ALA A 18 7.79 -1.92 -12.41
N LEU A 19 7.00 -2.28 -13.43
CA LEU A 19 5.57 -2.56 -13.31
C LEU A 19 5.26 -3.57 -12.19
N THR A 20 6.21 -4.48 -11.92
CA THR A 20 6.14 -5.42 -10.80
C THR A 20 6.14 -4.72 -9.44
N GLU A 21 7.01 -3.74 -9.20
CA GLU A 21 7.08 -3.02 -7.92
C GLU A 21 5.85 -2.15 -7.70
N ILE A 22 5.37 -1.48 -8.75
CA ILE A 22 4.13 -0.67 -8.70
C ILE A 22 2.93 -1.56 -8.34
N ASN A 23 2.83 -2.75 -8.95
CA ASN A 23 1.75 -3.70 -8.66
C ASN A 23 1.82 -4.26 -7.23
N GLU A 24 3.03 -4.55 -6.72
CA GLU A 24 3.22 -5.05 -5.35
C GLU A 24 2.91 -3.97 -4.31
N VAL A 25 3.38 -2.73 -4.52
CA VAL A 25 3.05 -1.58 -3.65
C VAL A 25 1.55 -1.34 -3.67
N SER A 26 0.92 -1.26 -4.85
CA SER A 26 -0.52 -1.00 -4.95
C SER A 26 -1.33 -2.08 -4.23
N ASN A 27 -1.02 -3.37 -4.45
CA ASN A 27 -1.68 -4.47 -3.75
C ASN A 27 -1.49 -4.43 -2.24
N HIS A 28 -0.29 -4.07 -1.77
CA HIS A 28 0.00 -3.95 -0.34
C HIS A 28 -0.75 -2.78 0.28
N PHE A 29 -0.75 -1.61 -0.37
CA PHE A 29 -1.40 -0.40 0.11
C PHE A 29 -2.93 -0.57 0.16
N THR A 30 -3.55 -1.13 -0.88
CA THR A 30 -4.99 -1.45 -0.86
C THR A 30 -5.35 -2.43 0.27
N ARG A 31 -4.51 -3.44 0.53
CA ARG A 31 -4.73 -4.40 1.64
C ARG A 31 -4.50 -3.79 3.02
N ALA A 32 -3.60 -2.83 3.13
CA ALA A 32 -3.31 -2.12 4.37
C ALA A 32 -4.32 -0.98 4.65
N GLY A 33 -5.31 -0.78 3.78
CA GLY A 33 -6.37 0.22 3.96
C GLY A 33 -5.97 1.63 3.50
N PHE A 34 -4.90 1.75 2.71
CA PHE A 34 -4.58 3.03 2.08
C PHE A 34 -5.58 3.34 0.97
N VAL A 35 -5.90 4.62 0.85
CA VAL A 35 -6.85 5.19 -0.10
C VAL A 35 -6.13 6.11 -1.08
N LEU A 36 -6.65 6.22 -2.30
CA LEU A 36 -6.15 7.19 -3.29
C LEU A 36 -6.82 8.56 -3.15
N THR A 37 -7.80 8.67 -2.26
CA THR A 37 -8.56 9.89 -2.02
C THR A 37 -8.54 10.20 -0.53
N LEU A 38 -8.17 11.42 -0.15
CA LEU A 38 -8.33 11.91 1.22
C LEU A 38 -9.25 13.12 1.22
N ASN A 39 -10.07 13.22 2.26
CA ASN A 39 -10.87 14.41 2.45
C ASN A 39 -9.98 15.54 3.00
N ASP A 40 -10.14 16.75 2.49
CA ASP A 40 -9.54 17.92 3.12
C ASP A 40 -10.30 18.35 4.38
N GLU A 41 -9.88 19.46 4.97
CA GLU A 41 -10.46 20.03 6.20
C GLU A 41 -11.94 20.41 6.04
N GLU A 42 -12.40 20.75 4.83
CA GLU A 42 -13.81 21.00 4.47
C GLU A 42 -14.61 19.71 4.19
N GLY A 43 -13.95 18.55 4.20
CA GLY A 43 -14.58 17.25 3.92
C GLY A 43 -14.72 16.92 2.44
N THR A 44 -14.06 17.66 1.54
CA THR A 44 -14.10 17.36 0.10
C THR A 44 -13.07 16.29 -0.23
N PRO A 45 -13.44 15.22 -0.95
CA PRO A 45 -12.47 14.21 -1.37
C PRO A 45 -11.54 14.77 -2.45
N HIS A 46 -10.23 14.74 -2.19
CA HIS A 46 -9.18 15.07 -3.15
C HIS A 46 -8.44 13.81 -3.58
N GLU A 47 -8.22 13.67 -4.89
CA GLU A 47 -7.38 12.61 -5.42
C GLU A 47 -5.90 12.90 -5.11
N LEU A 48 -5.27 11.93 -4.46
CA LEU A 48 -3.84 11.89 -4.26
C LEU A 48 -3.24 11.40 -5.59
N GLY A 49 -2.42 12.24 -6.22
CA GLY A 49 -1.90 11.98 -7.56
C GLY A 49 -1.07 10.68 -7.67
N THR A 50 -0.48 10.45 -8.84
CA THR A 50 0.25 9.23 -9.15
C THR A 50 1.29 8.87 -8.08
N ASN A 51 1.26 7.62 -7.61
CA ASN A 51 2.13 7.08 -6.55
C ASN A 51 1.96 7.73 -5.15
N THR A 52 0.85 8.42 -4.92
CA THR A 52 0.53 9.00 -3.61
C THR A 52 -0.67 8.29 -3.01
N PHE A 53 -0.57 7.96 -1.73
CA PHE A 53 -1.57 7.19 -1.01
C PHE A 53 -1.83 7.80 0.35
N GLY A 54 -3.09 7.77 0.75
CA GLY A 54 -3.58 8.32 2.00
C GLY A 54 -3.88 7.21 3.00
N LEU A 55 -3.69 7.48 4.28
CA LEU A 55 -4.11 6.58 5.36
C LEU A 55 -4.67 7.39 6.51
N LEU A 56 -5.93 7.15 6.86
CA LEU A 56 -6.52 7.68 8.08
C LEU A 56 -6.23 6.69 9.22
N SER A 57 -5.37 7.10 10.15
CA SER A 57 -4.93 6.22 11.23
C SER A 57 -4.50 7.02 12.45
N GLY A 58 -4.80 6.49 13.64
CA GLY A 58 -4.27 7.00 14.91
C GLY A 58 -2.87 6.45 15.24
N GLN A 59 -2.20 5.84 14.26
CA GLN A 59 -0.80 5.42 14.35
C GLN A 59 0.13 6.64 14.21
N THR A 60 1.33 6.51 14.74
CA THR A 60 2.40 7.50 14.60
C THR A 60 3.00 7.50 13.19
N ALA A 61 3.68 8.60 12.82
CA ALA A 61 4.38 8.71 11.54
C ALA A 61 5.35 7.55 11.29
N GLU A 62 6.04 7.09 12.34
CA GLU A 62 7.02 6.00 12.24
C GLU A 62 6.36 4.65 11.96
N GLU A 63 5.22 4.37 12.59
CA GLU A 63 4.42 3.17 12.34
C GLU A 63 3.85 3.15 10.92
N VAL A 64 3.31 4.28 10.46
CA VAL A 64 2.81 4.42 9.07
C VAL A 64 3.94 4.24 8.08
N LYS A 65 5.13 4.80 8.34
CA LYS A 65 6.31 4.60 7.52
C LYS A 65 6.77 3.15 7.51
N ALA A 66 6.77 2.47 8.66
CA ALA A 66 7.11 1.06 8.76
C ALA A 66 6.11 0.18 7.99
N LEU A 67 4.81 0.48 8.07
CA LEU A 67 3.74 -0.18 7.32
C LEU A 67 3.90 0.03 5.81
N ALA A 68 4.21 1.25 5.40
CA ALA A 68 4.50 1.62 4.02
C ALA A 68 5.82 1.04 3.49
N LEU A 69 6.74 0.60 4.35
CA LEU A 69 7.97 -0.11 3.95
C LEU A 69 7.84 -1.63 4.04
N ALA A 70 6.77 -2.15 4.67
CA ALA A 70 6.58 -3.57 4.87
C ALA A 70 6.41 -4.36 3.55
N TRP A 71 6.00 -3.71 2.46
CA TRP A 71 5.93 -4.35 1.14
C TRP A 71 7.31 -4.85 0.67
N ARG A 72 8.40 -4.13 0.96
CA ARG A 72 9.77 -4.53 0.61
C ARG A 72 10.24 -5.80 1.32
N LYS A 73 9.62 -6.15 2.44
CA LYS A 73 9.98 -7.34 3.22
C LYS A 73 9.33 -8.62 2.68
N ARG A 74 8.44 -8.55 1.68
CA ARG A 74 7.90 -9.76 1.06
C ARG A 74 8.92 -10.34 0.08
N PRO A 75 9.34 -11.61 0.24
CA PRO A 75 10.17 -12.26 -0.75
C PRO A 75 9.38 -12.38 -2.06
N LEU A 76 9.85 -11.71 -3.11
CA LEU A 76 9.37 -11.78 -4.50
C LEU A 76 9.24 -13.23 -5.01
N ALA A 77 9.90 -14.18 -4.34
CA ALA A 77 9.91 -15.60 -4.66
C ALA A 77 8.59 -16.36 -4.38
N ALA A 78 7.63 -15.80 -3.63
CA ALA A 78 6.45 -16.57 -3.22
C ALA A 78 5.34 -16.70 -4.27
N ARG A 79 5.40 -15.96 -5.40
CA ARG A 79 4.29 -15.91 -6.38
C ARG A 79 4.40 -16.87 -7.56
N ARG A 80 5.41 -17.76 -7.61
CA ARG A 80 5.58 -18.78 -8.66
C ARG A 80 5.30 -20.21 -8.17
N LYS A 81 4.31 -20.40 -7.29
CA LYS A 81 3.81 -21.73 -6.89
C LYS A 81 2.29 -21.89 -6.95
N SER A 82 1.53 -20.83 -7.21
CA SER A 82 0.06 -20.86 -7.13
C SER A 82 -0.67 -20.88 -8.49
N LEU A 83 0.05 -20.95 -9.60
CA LEU A 83 -0.55 -20.96 -10.94
C LEU A 83 -0.13 -22.21 -11.73
N TRP A 84 -0.47 -23.40 -11.22
CA TRP A 84 -0.84 -24.54 -12.08
C TRP A 84 -1.65 -25.57 -11.27
N PRO A 85 -2.77 -26.08 -11.79
CA PRO A 85 -3.60 -27.05 -11.09
C PRO A 85 -2.98 -28.45 -11.10
N HIS A 86 -3.23 -29.18 -10.01
CA HIS A 86 -3.32 -30.64 -9.87
C HIS A 86 -3.65 -31.37 -11.20
N SER A 87 -3.11 -32.52 -11.62
CA SER A 87 -2.27 -33.60 -11.07
C SER A 87 -1.71 -34.43 -12.26
N PRO A 88 -0.65 -35.24 -12.09
CA PRO A 88 -0.25 -36.26 -13.06
C PRO A 88 -0.90 -37.61 -12.71
N SER A 89 -1.72 -38.14 -13.60
CA SER A 89 -2.14 -39.55 -13.57
C SER A 89 -2.33 -40.06 -15.00
N GLY A 90 -1.37 -40.84 -15.47
CA GLY A 90 -1.37 -41.56 -16.74
C GLY A 90 -0.13 -42.43 -16.80
#